data_AF-A0A932HVU8-F1
#
_entry.id   AF-A0A932HVU8-F1
#
_cell.length_a   1.000
_cell.length_b   1.000
_cell.length_c   1.000
_cell.angle_alpha   90.00
_cell.angle_beta   90.00
_cell.angle_gamma   90.00
#
_symmetry.space_group_name_H-M   'P 1'
#
loop_
_entity.id
_entity.type
_entity.pdbx_description
1 polymer ?
#
loop_
_entity_poly.entity_id
_entity_poly.type
_entity_poly.pdbx_seq_one_letter_code
_entity_poly.pdbx_strand_id
1 'polypeptide(L)' 'LGDSLGDVGMANGLDHHVCLRVGFLNDNIDRDLPYYKKVYDVVILFDGSMQWVVDMLKTTLRHENAS' A
#
# COMPACT_ATOMS: atom_id res chain seq x y z
N LEU A 1 -2.68 3.74 -2.02
CA LEU A 1 -1.66 4.17 -1.04
C LEU A 1 -2.37 5.04 -0.02
N GLY A 2 -2.08 4.90 1.27
CA GLY A 2 -2.69 5.72 2.32
C GLY A 2 -1.81 5.73 3.56
N ASP A 3 -2.04 6.67 4.46
CA ASP A 3 -1.32 6.79 5.74
C ASP A 3 -2.25 6.68 6.95
N SER A 4 -3.57 6.61 6.72
CA SER A 4 -4.60 6.47 7.73
C SER A 4 -5.50 5.24 7.46
N LEU A 5 -6.31 4.85 8.44
CA LEU A 5 -7.37 3.85 8.21
C LEU A 5 -8.51 4.37 7.31
N GLY A 6 -8.67 5.69 7.20
CA GLY A 6 -9.68 6.31 6.35
C GLY A 6 -9.40 6.14 4.86
N ASP A 7 -8.14 5.95 4.50
CA ASP A 7 -7.69 5.88 3.09
C ASP A 7 -7.97 4.53 2.43
N VAL A 8 -8.30 3.51 3.21
CA VAL A 8 -8.53 2.12 2.74
C VAL A 8 -9.59 2.05 1.64
N GLY A 9 -10.56 2.96 1.68
CA GLY A 9 -11.69 3.02 0.75
C GLY A 9 -11.51 3.97 -0.43
N MET A 10 -10.38 4.67 -0.58
CA MET A 10 -10.25 5.69 -1.64
C MET A 10 -10.43 5.15 -3.06
N ALA A 11 -10.11 3.87 -3.29
CA ALA A 11 -10.25 3.23 -4.60
C ALA A 11 -11.66 2.70 -4.89
N ASN A 12 -12.57 2.65 -3.91
CA ASN A 12 -13.87 1.96 -4.05
C ASN A 12 -14.79 2.55 -5.13
N GLY A 13 -14.57 3.80 -5.55
CA GLY A 13 -15.32 4.44 -6.63
C GLY A 13 -14.76 4.21 -8.03
N LEU A 14 -13.65 3.47 -8.15
CA LEU A 14 -12.98 3.18 -9.41
C LEU A 14 -13.27 1.73 -9.83
N ASP A 15 -13.53 1.50 -11.12
CA ASP A 15 -13.61 0.14 -11.63
C ASP A 15 -12.21 -0.47 -11.68
N HIS A 16 -12.03 -1.58 -10.96
CA HIS A 16 -10.74 -2.28 -10.88
C HIS A 16 -10.94 -3.78 -10.59
N HIS A 17 -10.21 -4.64 -11.31
CA HIS A 17 -10.21 -6.07 -11.04
C HIS A 17 -9.27 -6.45 -9.87
N VAL A 18 -8.15 -5.74 -9.75
CA VAL A 18 -7.12 -5.97 -8.72
C VAL A 18 -6.82 -4.66 -8.02
N CYS A 19 -6.73 -4.68 -6.69
CA CYS A 19 -6.38 -3.53 -5.86
C CYS A 19 -5.33 -3.96 -4.82
N LEU A 20 -4.15 -3.33 -4.87
CA LEU A 20 -3.08 -3.50 -3.88
C LEU A 20 -3.08 -2.30 -2.94
N ARG A 21 -3.35 -2.53 -1.66
CA ARG A 21 -3.40 -1.49 -0.62
C ARG A 21 -2.07 -1.46 0.13
N VAL A 22 -1.36 -0.33 0.03
CA VAL A 22 -0.13 -0.06 0.78
C VAL A 22 -0.38 1.07 1.75
N GLY A 23 -0.11 0.81 3.04
CA GLY A 23 -0.29 1.74 4.15
C GLY A 23 1.04 2.20 4.73
N PHE A 24 1.20 3.50 4.97
CA PHE A 24 2.34 4.08 5.67
C PHE A 24 1.94 4.35 7.12
N LEU A 25 2.56 3.67 8.07
CA LEU A 25 2.29 3.83 9.49
C LEU A 25 3.52 4.45 10.18
N ASN A 26 3.46 5.75 10.35
CA ASN A 26 4.57 6.55 10.86
C ASN A 26 4.41 6.88 12.36
N ASP A 27 3.18 6.96 12.84
CA ASP A 27 2.84 7.32 14.21
C ASP A 27 2.15 6.18 14.96
N ASN A 28 2.27 6.15 16.29
CA ASN A 28 1.58 5.21 17.17
C ASN A 28 1.67 3.73 16.74
N ILE A 29 2.83 3.34 16.20
CA ILE A 29 3.03 2.06 15.50
C ILE A 29 2.53 0.86 16.31
N ASP A 30 2.90 0.74 17.58
CA ASP A 30 2.50 -0.40 18.42
C ASP A 30 0.98 -0.49 18.61
N ARG A 31 0.30 0.65 18.70
CA ARG A 31 -1.16 0.74 18.87
C ARG A 31 -1.88 0.39 17.56
N ASP A 32 -1.39 0.91 16.44
CA ASP A 32 -2.16 0.96 15.20
C ASP A 32 -1.80 -0.16 14.22
N LEU A 33 -0.61 -0.76 14.35
CA LEU A 33 -0.14 -1.86 13.51
C LEU A 33 -1.13 -3.04 13.41
N PRO A 34 -1.78 -3.51 14.50
CA PRO A 34 -2.77 -4.57 14.41
C PRO A 34 -3.97 -4.24 13.54
N TYR A 35 -4.33 -2.95 13.40
CA TYR A 35 -5.43 -2.50 12.55
C TYR A 35 -4.96 -2.36 11.10
N TYR A 36 -3.78 -1.77 10.88
CA TYR A 36 -3.21 -1.62 9.52
C TYR A 36 -3.03 -2.97 8.85
N LYS A 37 -2.52 -3.98 9.57
CA LYS A 37 -2.35 -5.35 9.05
C LYS A 37 -3.66 -6.05 8.65
N LYS A 38 -4.82 -5.53 9.05
CA LYS A 38 -6.13 -6.09 8.66
C LYS A 38 -6.67 -5.51 7.36
N VAL A 39 -6.24 -4.30 7.00
CA VAL A 39 -6.86 -3.50 5.93
C VAL A 39 -5.90 -3.16 4.79
N TYR A 40 -4.59 -3.18 5.05
CA TYR A 40 -3.54 -3.00 4.06
C TYR A 40 -2.85 -4.33 3.78
N ASP A 41 -2.54 -4.57 2.51
CA ASP A 41 -1.77 -5.75 2.07
C ASP A 41 -0.29 -5.61 2.45
N VAL A 42 0.21 -4.37 2.43
CA VAL A 42 1.59 -4.02 2.81
C VAL A 42 1.57 -2.82 3.75
N VAL A 43 2.32 -2.91 4.83
CA VAL A 43 2.48 -1.82 5.81
C VAL A 43 3.95 -1.41 5.87
N ILE A 44 4.23 -0.14 5.59
CA ILE A 44 5.56 0.47 5.67
C ILE A 44 5.62 1.25 6.98
N LEU A 45 6.63 0.97 7.81
CA LEU A 45 6.76 1.53 9.16
C LEU A 45 7.87 2.58 9.25
N PHE A 46 7.81 3.40 10.30
CA PHE A 46 8.90 4.31 10.71
C PHE A 46 9.33 5.31 9.63
N ASP A 47 8.36 5.92 8.94
CA ASP A 47 8.63 6.83 7.80
C ASP A 47 9.47 6.16 6.70
N GLY A 48 9.18 4.88 6.46
CA GLY A 48 9.86 4.09 5.45
C GLY A 48 9.63 4.64 4.03
N SER A 49 10.67 4.54 3.21
CA SER A 49 10.65 5.12 1.85
C SER A 49 9.61 4.49 0.92
N MET A 50 9.25 5.24 -0.13
CA MET A 50 8.45 4.78 -1.27
C MET A 50 9.16 3.73 -2.16
N GLN A 51 10.41 3.36 -1.86
CA GLN A 51 11.23 2.51 -2.72
C GLN A 51 10.57 1.16 -3.02
N TRP A 52 9.90 0.56 -2.04
CA TRP A 52 9.16 -0.68 -2.22
C TRP A 52 8.07 -0.56 -3.30
N VAL A 53 7.32 0.56 -3.29
CA VAL A 53 6.29 0.85 -4.29
C VAL A 53 6.92 1.04 -5.68
N VAL A 54 8.03 1.77 -5.75
CA VAL A 54 8.77 2.00 -7.00
C VAL A 54 9.28 0.69 -7.59
N ASP A 55 9.84 -0.20 -6.78
CA ASP A 55 10.38 -1.48 -7.25
C ASP A 55 9.27 -2.45 -7.68
N MET A 56 8.13 -2.43 -6.99
CA MET A 56 6.92 -3.15 -7.40
C MET A 56 6.45 -2.68 -8.78
N LEU A 57 6.30 -1.37 -8.99
CA LEU A 57 5.89 -0.80 -10.29
C LEU A 57 6.88 -1.16 -11.41
N LYS A 58 8.19 -1.05 -11.17
CA LYS A 58 9.22 -1.44 -12.15
C LYS A 58 9.11 -2.91 -12.52
N THR A 59 8.83 -3.78 -11.55
CA THR A 59 8.69 -5.22 -11.78
C THR A 59 7.46 -5.50 -12.65
N THR A 60 6.31 -4.92 -12.32
CA THR A 60 5.07 -5.08 -13.10
C THR A 60 5.23 -4.57 -14.54
N LEU A 61 5.78 -3.37 -14.73
CA LEU A 61 6.00 -2.79 -16.07
C LEU A 61 6.99 -3.61 -16.92
N ARG A 62 7.99 -4.26 -16.30
CA ARG A 62 8.91 -5.15 -17.03
C ARG A 62 8.22 -6.41 -17.54
N HIS A 63 7.28 -6.96 -16.77
CA HIS A 63 6.52 -8.14 -17.18
C HIS A 63 5.54 -7.82 -18.33
N GLU A 64 4.91 -6.64 -18.33
CA GLU A 64 4.04 -6.20 -19.42
C GLU A 64 4.79 -6.02 -20.74
N ASN A 65 6.00 -5.44 -20.72
CA ASN A 65 6.80 -5.23 -21.93
C ASN A 65 7.48 -6.49 -22.47
N ALA A 66 7.42 -7.60 -21.74
CA ALA A 66 7.99 -8.89 -22.14
C ALA A 66 6.93 -9.88 -22.65
N SER A 67 5.65 -9.50 -22.60
CA SER A 67 4.49 -10.30 -23.04
C SER A 67 3.97 -9.77 -24.38
#